data_AF-A0A3C2EEY9-F1
#
_entry.id   AF-A0A3C2EEY9-F1
#
_cell.length_a   1.000
_cell.length_b   1.000
_cell.length_c   1.000
_cell.angle_alpha   90.00
_cell.angle_beta   90.00
_cell.angle_gamma   90.00
#
_symmetry.space_group_name_H-M   'P 1'
#
loop_
_entity.id
_entity.type
_entity.pdbx_description
1 polymer ?
#
loop_
_entity_poly.entity_id
_entity_poly.type
_entity_poly.pdbx_seq_one_letter_code
_entity_poly.pdbx_strand_id
1 'polypeptide(L)'
;MPVQLFSFTHEPLKAFFDSKPFMVCNANLSRAGKRNFFLNLQFLIQASKLNISYHGIAEGSIVQFKLINGDQISLYSLDSDQGKILSKEYKMYAGIYPVSTKDLKKLRKYEVTEMGVHWNGGFEKYDIHIIDFFKTQILCLSKIK
;
A
#
# COMPACT_ATOMS: atom_id res chain seq x y z
N MET A 1 12.74 5.81 3.39
CA MET A 1 12.56 6.19 1.97
C MET A 1 11.48 5.30 1.37
N PRO A 2 10.57 5.84 0.54
CA PRO A 2 9.56 5.06 -0.17
C PRO A 2 10.17 4.02 -1.11
N VAL A 3 9.55 2.84 -1.17
CA VAL A 3 9.88 1.74 -2.07
C VAL A 3 8.62 1.36 -2.83
N GLN A 4 8.74 1.13 -4.14
CA GLN A 4 7.63 0.62 -4.93
C GLN A 4 7.32 -0.82 -4.51
N LEU A 5 6.16 -1.03 -3.90
CA LEU A 5 5.75 -2.32 -3.34
C LEU A 5 5.18 -3.24 -4.44
N PHE A 6 4.38 -2.67 -5.33
CA PHE A 6 3.85 -3.34 -6.52
C PHE A 6 3.45 -2.32 -7.59
N SER A 7 3.16 -2.85 -8.77
CA SER A 7 2.54 -2.13 -9.88
C SER A 7 1.47 -3.01 -10.50
N PHE A 8 0.34 -2.44 -10.84
CA PHE A 8 -0.83 -3.18 -11.28
C PHE A 8 -1.48 -2.55 -12.51
N THR A 9 -1.89 -3.38 -13.45
CA THR A 9 -2.70 -3.00 -14.61
C THR A 9 -3.78 -4.04 -14.81
N HIS A 10 -5.04 -3.60 -14.74
CA HIS A 10 -6.20 -4.45 -15.05
C HIS A 10 -6.01 -5.12 -16.42
N GLU A 11 -6.30 -6.41 -16.50
CA GLU A 11 -6.02 -7.22 -17.70
C GLU A 11 -6.64 -6.66 -19.00
N PRO A 12 -7.90 -6.18 -19.00
CA PRO A 12 -8.50 -5.54 -20.18
C PRO A 12 -7.82 -4.23 -20.60
N LEU A 13 -7.07 -3.62 -19.68
CA LEU A 13 -6.42 -2.34 -19.90
C LEU A 13 -4.99 -2.49 -20.44
N LYS A 14 -4.38 -3.67 -20.35
CA LYS A 14 -2.99 -3.89 -20.80
C LYS A 14 -2.77 -3.45 -22.25
N ALA A 15 -3.76 -3.60 -23.13
CA ALA A 15 -3.69 -3.18 -24.52
C ALA A 15 -3.72 -1.65 -24.75
N PHE A 16 -4.09 -0.86 -23.73
CA PHE A 16 -4.16 0.60 -23.78
C PHE A 16 -3.02 1.30 -23.04
N PHE A 17 -2.22 0.53 -22.27
CA PHE A 17 -1.11 1.03 -21.47
C PHE A 17 0.21 0.43 -21.97
N ASP A 18 0.69 0.91 -23.12
CA ASP A 18 1.84 0.35 -23.83
C ASP A 18 3.20 0.49 -23.13
N SER A 19 3.30 1.25 -22.02
CA SER A 19 4.60 1.47 -21.36
C SER A 19 4.57 1.76 -19.85
N LYS A 20 3.40 2.06 -19.25
CA LYS A 20 3.33 2.46 -17.83
C LYS A 20 2.20 1.73 -17.11
N PRO A 21 2.44 1.20 -15.90
CA PRO A 21 1.40 0.50 -15.14
C PRO A 21 0.26 1.45 -14.77
N PHE A 22 -0.98 0.96 -14.78
CA PHE A 22 -2.16 1.75 -14.42
C PHE A 22 -2.09 2.27 -12.98
N MET A 23 -1.63 1.43 -12.05
CA MET A 23 -1.44 1.76 -10.65
C MET A 23 -0.02 1.41 -10.20
N VAL A 24 0.58 2.27 -9.40
CA VAL A 24 1.81 2.00 -8.66
C VAL A 24 1.56 2.27 -7.19
N CYS A 25 1.96 1.36 -6.31
CA CYS A 25 1.94 1.61 -4.87
C CYS A 25 3.35 1.75 -4.35
N ASN A 26 3.63 2.89 -3.74
CA ASN A 26 4.84 3.14 -2.98
C ASN A 26 4.54 3.01 -1.50
N ALA A 27 5.42 2.36 -0.76
CA ALA A 27 5.30 2.13 0.66
C ALA A 27 6.56 2.58 1.40
N ASN A 28 6.39 3.07 2.63
CA ASN A 28 7.49 3.15 3.60
C ASN A 28 6.97 2.89 5.01
N LEU A 29 7.87 2.42 5.88
CA LEU A 29 7.59 2.33 7.30
C LEU A 29 8.23 3.55 7.99
N SER A 30 7.45 4.25 8.80
CA SER A 30 7.92 5.33 9.66
C SER A 30 7.77 4.95 11.14
N ARG A 31 8.51 5.65 12.01
CA ARG A 31 8.49 5.43 13.46
C ARG A 31 8.37 6.78 14.17
N ALA A 32 7.37 6.92 15.03
CA ALA A 32 7.26 8.04 15.97
C ALA A 32 7.57 7.55 17.40
N GLY A 33 8.65 8.06 17.99
CA GLY A 33 9.13 7.57 19.29
C GLY A 33 9.65 6.12 19.22
N LYS A 34 9.57 5.38 20.34
CA LYS A 34 10.18 4.04 20.45
C LYS A 34 9.28 2.89 19.98
N ARG A 35 7.96 3.05 20.02
CA ARG A 35 7.01 1.94 19.85
C ARG A 35 5.92 2.18 18.81
N ASN A 36 5.79 3.38 18.26
CA ASN A 36 4.73 3.68 17.31
C ASN A 36 5.31 3.58 15.90
N PHE A 37 4.87 2.57 15.16
CA PHE A 37 5.24 2.36 13.76
C PHE A 37 4.03 2.63 12.88
N PHE A 38 4.25 3.26 11.74
CA PHE A 38 3.21 3.58 10.78
C PHE A 38 3.66 3.13 9.40
N LEU A 39 2.80 2.36 8.74
CA LEU A 39 2.94 2.06 7.32
C LEU A 39 2.29 3.20 6.54
N ASN A 40 3.07 3.84 5.69
CA ASN A 40 2.59 4.89 4.79
C ASN A 40 2.51 4.28 3.39
N LEU A 41 1.31 4.27 2.83
CA LEU A 41 1.03 3.82 1.47
C LEU A 41 0.67 5.01 0.60
N GLN A 42 1.18 5.01 -0.63
CA GLN A 42 0.89 6.01 -1.64
C GLN A 42 0.58 5.30 -2.95
N PHE A 43 -0.64 5.45 -3.42
CA PHE A 43 -1.12 4.86 -4.66
C PHE A 43 -1.15 5.94 -5.73
N LEU A 44 -0.34 5.76 -6.77
CA LEU A 44 -0.34 6.59 -7.96
C LEU A 44 -1.15 5.88 -9.04
N ILE A 45 -2.27 6.46 -9.43
CA ILE A 45 -3.24 5.86 -10.36
C ILE A 45 -3.34 6.74 -11.60
N GLN A 46 -3.26 6.12 -12.77
CA GLN A 46 -3.46 6.82 -14.04
C GLN A 46 -4.93 7.21 -14.20
N ALA A 47 -5.19 8.50 -14.25
CA ALA A 47 -6.49 9.13 -14.46
C ALA A 47 -6.94 9.08 -15.94
N SER A 48 -6.45 8.11 -16.72
CA SER A 48 -6.84 7.94 -18.12
C SER A 48 -8.36 7.85 -18.26
N LYS A 49 -8.89 8.10 -19.47
CA LYS A 49 -10.32 8.28 -19.85
C LYS A 49 -11.33 7.21 -19.37
N LEU A 50 -10.89 6.18 -18.68
CA LEU A 50 -11.71 5.15 -18.07
C LEU A 50 -12.29 5.70 -16.77
N ASN A 51 -13.62 5.68 -16.62
CA ASN A 51 -14.36 6.11 -15.43
C ASN A 51 -14.10 5.21 -14.18
N ILE A 52 -12.88 4.71 -13.99
CA ILE A 52 -12.48 3.94 -12.81
C ILE A 52 -12.14 4.94 -11.71
N SER A 53 -13.09 5.15 -10.80
CA SER A 53 -12.89 5.95 -9.60
C SER A 53 -12.81 5.03 -8.39
N TYR A 54 -11.69 5.12 -7.66
CA TYR A 54 -11.51 4.43 -6.39
C TYR A 54 -12.24 5.13 -5.23
N HIS A 55 -12.78 6.34 -5.47
CA HIS A 55 -13.56 7.15 -4.53
C HIS A 55 -12.87 7.47 -3.18
N GLY A 56 -11.57 7.20 -3.06
CA GLY A 56 -10.79 7.51 -1.86
C GLY A 56 -10.57 6.32 -0.93
N ILE A 57 -9.89 6.64 0.17
CA ILE A 57 -9.63 5.78 1.32
C ILE A 57 -10.40 6.39 2.49
N ALA A 58 -11.27 5.62 3.16
CA ALA A 58 -11.95 6.10 4.36
C ALA A 58 -11.07 5.95 5.60
N GLU A 59 -11.32 6.78 6.61
CA GLU A 59 -10.83 6.52 7.96
C GLU A 59 -11.35 5.16 8.45
N GLY A 60 -10.50 4.37 9.11
CA GLY A 60 -10.84 3.02 9.53
C GLY A 60 -10.94 1.99 8.40
N SER A 61 -10.73 2.38 7.14
CA SER A 61 -10.65 1.43 6.02
C SER A 61 -9.48 0.46 6.22
N ILE A 62 -9.64 -0.76 5.71
CA ILE A 62 -8.74 -1.86 6.00
C ILE A 62 -7.75 -2.04 4.86
N VAL A 63 -6.48 -2.24 5.21
CA VAL A 63 -5.49 -2.88 4.35
C VAL A 63 -5.16 -4.25 4.93
N GLN A 64 -5.22 -5.29 4.09
CA GLN A 64 -4.96 -6.67 4.47
C GLN A 64 -3.68 -7.14 3.81
N PHE A 65 -2.83 -7.85 4.55
CA PHE A 65 -1.62 -8.47 4.03
C PHE A 65 -1.70 -9.97 4.23
N LYS A 66 -1.51 -10.73 3.15
CA LYS A 66 -1.31 -12.18 3.22
C LYS A 66 0.18 -12.46 3.32
N LEU A 67 0.56 -13.21 4.33
CA LEU A 67 1.93 -13.64 4.56
C LEU A 67 2.20 -14.96 3.85
N ILE A 68 3.47 -15.22 3.53
CA ILE A 68 3.90 -16.46 2.87
C ILE A 68 3.56 -17.72 3.69
N ASN A 69 3.46 -17.61 5.02
CA ASN A 69 3.06 -18.72 5.89
C ASN A 69 1.53 -18.91 5.99
N GLY A 70 0.74 -18.17 5.21
CA GLY A 70 -0.73 -18.24 5.18
C GLY A 70 -1.44 -17.33 6.17
N ASP A 71 -0.72 -16.72 7.11
CA ASP A 71 -1.28 -15.74 8.06
C ASP A 71 -1.80 -14.49 7.33
N GLN A 72 -2.77 -13.81 7.95
CA GLN A 72 -3.24 -12.51 7.50
C GLN A 72 -3.03 -11.45 8.58
N ILE A 73 -2.69 -10.23 8.16
CA ILE A 73 -2.59 -9.04 9.01
C ILE A 73 -3.53 -7.99 8.44
N SER A 74 -4.38 -7.41 9.30
CA SER A 74 -5.27 -6.31 8.92
C SER A 74 -4.84 -5.04 9.67
N LEU A 75 -4.62 -3.97 8.93
CA LEU A 75 -4.34 -2.64 9.47
C LEU A 75 -5.47 -1.68 9.08
N TYR A 76 -5.67 -0.65 9.90
CA TYR A 76 -6.77 0.30 9.74
C TYR A 76 -6.22 1.70 9.48
N SER A 77 -6.77 2.40 8.50
CA SER A 77 -6.33 3.76 8.16
C SER A 77 -6.64 4.71 9.32
N LEU A 78 -5.69 5.57 9.68
CA LEU A 78 -5.90 6.64 10.67
C LEU A 78 -6.77 7.76 10.14
N ASP A 79 -6.68 8.04 8.84
CA ASP A 79 -7.32 9.18 8.22
C ASP A 79 -8.02 8.77 6.93
N SER A 80 -8.93 9.63 6.47
CA SER A 80 -9.50 9.54 5.13
C SER A 80 -8.70 10.35 4.12
N ASP A 81 -8.65 9.87 2.87
CA ASP A 81 -8.09 10.60 1.74
C ASP A 81 -8.98 10.47 0.50
N GLN A 82 -9.45 11.60 -0.02
CA GLN A 82 -10.27 11.67 -1.24
C GLN A 82 -9.44 11.65 -2.54
N GLY A 83 -8.12 11.64 -2.37
CA GLY A 83 -7.13 11.63 -3.41
C GLY A 83 -6.87 13.00 -4.01
N LYS A 84 -5.61 13.25 -4.34
CA LYS A 84 -5.10 14.50 -4.88
C LYS A 84 -4.75 14.33 -6.35
N ILE A 85 -5.22 15.25 -7.19
CA ILE A 85 -4.77 15.33 -8.59
C ILE A 85 -3.33 15.83 -8.58
N LEU A 86 -2.38 15.01 -9.05
CA LEU A 86 -0.98 15.41 -9.18
C LEU A 86 -0.71 16.04 -10.55
N SER A 87 -1.37 15.54 -11.58
CA SER A 87 -1.29 16.05 -12.94
C SER A 87 -2.54 15.66 -13.73
N LYS A 88 -2.63 16.07 -15.00
CA LYS A 88 -3.72 15.63 -15.90
C LYS A 88 -3.80 14.12 -16.05
N GLU A 89 -2.70 13.41 -15.83
CA GLU A 89 -2.59 11.96 -16.07
C GLU A 89 -2.67 11.14 -14.78
N TYR A 90 -2.47 11.74 -13.61
CA TYR A 90 -2.29 10.99 -12.37
C TYR A 90 -3.08 11.57 -11.20
N LYS A 91 -3.76 10.66 -10.50
CA LYS A 91 -4.34 10.91 -9.18
C LYS A 91 -3.60 10.09 -8.14
N MET A 92 -3.34 10.69 -6.99
CA MET A 92 -2.63 10.07 -5.88
C MET A 92 -3.57 9.88 -4.70
N TYR A 93 -3.54 8.70 -4.11
CA TYR A 93 -4.19 8.40 -2.85
C TYR A 93 -3.16 8.02 -1.79
N ALA A 94 -3.35 8.43 -0.54
CA ALA A 94 -2.44 8.13 0.55
C ALA A 94 -3.18 7.59 1.77
N GLY A 95 -2.58 6.61 2.44
CA GLY A 95 -3.10 6.04 3.68
C GLY A 95 -2.00 5.83 4.70
N ILE A 96 -2.34 6.08 5.97
CA ILE A 96 -1.42 5.91 7.11
C ILE A 96 -2.02 4.87 8.04
N TYR A 97 -1.29 3.78 8.24
CA TYR A 97 -1.78 2.59 8.94
C TYR A 97 -0.87 2.30 10.15
N PRO A 98 -1.38 2.39 11.39
CA PRO A 98 -0.61 2.04 12.58
C PRO A 98 -0.31 0.55 12.57
N VAL A 99 0.94 0.20 12.88
CA VAL A 99 1.38 -1.19 12.93
C VAL A 99 1.61 -1.58 14.38
N SER A 100 0.82 -2.54 14.88
CA SER A 100 0.97 -3.02 16.24
C SER A 100 2.31 -3.73 16.43
N THR A 101 2.82 -3.78 17.67
CA THR A 101 4.06 -4.50 17.97
C THR A 101 3.96 -6.00 17.70
N LYS A 102 2.74 -6.58 17.79
CA LYS A 102 2.46 -7.98 17.45
C LYS A 102 2.61 -8.21 15.95
N ASP A 103 2.01 -7.34 15.13
CA ASP A 103 2.06 -7.46 13.68
C ASP A 103 3.46 -7.16 13.15
N LEU A 104 4.15 -6.18 13.76
CA LEU A 104 5.55 -5.87 13.45
C LEU A 104 6.47 -7.09 13.65
N LYS A 105 6.23 -7.91 14.68
CA LYS A 105 6.97 -9.16 14.90
C LYS A 105 6.71 -10.19 13.79
N LYS A 106 5.46 -10.29 13.33
CA LYS A 106 5.09 -11.18 12.22
C LYS A 106 5.72 -10.72 10.90
N LEU A 107 5.60 -9.43 10.58
CA LEU A 107 6.16 -8.79 9.39
C LEU A 107 7.70 -8.82 9.34
N ARG A 108 8.35 -8.96 10.50
CA ARG A 108 9.79 -9.23 10.57
C ARG A 108 10.14 -10.68 10.24
N LYS A 109 9.23 -11.62 10.50
CA LYS A 109 9.48 -13.05 10.35
C LYS A 109 9.10 -13.56 8.95
N TYR A 110 7.97 -13.10 8.41
CA TYR A 110 7.39 -13.62 7.18
C TYR A 110 7.24 -12.53 6.11
N GLU A 111 7.54 -12.90 4.88
CA GLU A 111 7.32 -12.12 3.66
C GLU A 111 5.82 -11.95 3.39
N VAL A 112 5.49 -10.86 2.68
CA VAL A 112 4.13 -10.54 2.27
C VAL A 112 3.98 -10.86 0.78
N THR A 113 2.94 -11.62 0.43
CA THR A 113 2.70 -12.07 -0.95
C THR A 113 1.57 -11.31 -1.63
N GLU A 114 0.56 -10.87 -0.88
CA GLU A 114 -0.63 -10.18 -1.41
C GLU A 114 -1.02 -9.04 -0.47
N MET A 115 -1.52 -7.95 -1.05
CA MET A 115 -2.18 -6.86 -0.33
C MET A 115 -3.60 -6.65 -0.83
N GLY A 116 -4.58 -6.73 0.08
CA GLY A 116 -5.95 -6.32 -0.16
C GLY A 116 -6.19 -4.89 0.33
N VAL A 117 -6.83 -4.04 -0.47
CA VAL A 117 -7.16 -2.65 -0.13
C VAL A 117 -8.66 -2.46 -0.18
N HIS A 118 -9.23 -1.93 0.90
CA HIS A 118 -10.59 -1.43 0.93
C HIS A 118 -10.61 0.04 0.51
N TRP A 119 -10.99 0.27 -0.73
CA TRP A 119 -11.33 1.58 -1.26
C TRP A 119 -12.78 1.92 -0.92
N ASN A 120 -13.14 3.21 -0.99
CA ASN A 120 -14.54 3.61 -0.91
C ASN A 120 -15.38 3.01 -2.05
N GLY A 121 -14.75 2.76 -3.20
CA GLY A 121 -15.38 2.11 -4.36
C GLY A 121 -15.46 0.58 -4.31
N GLY A 122 -14.81 -0.09 -3.35
CA GLY A 122 -14.79 -1.55 -3.27
C GLY A 122 -13.49 -2.14 -2.74
N PHE A 123 -13.38 -3.47 -2.79
CA PHE A 123 -12.20 -4.21 -2.34
C PHE A 123 -11.42 -4.78 -3.52
N GLU A 124 -10.12 -4.54 -3.55
CA GLU A 124 -9.21 -5.09 -4.56
C GLU A 124 -7.99 -5.74 -3.92
N LYS A 125 -7.40 -6.70 -4.63
CA LYS A 125 -6.21 -7.44 -4.21
C LYS A 125 -5.09 -7.25 -5.22
N TYR A 126 -3.88 -7.11 -4.71
CA TYR A 126 -2.69 -6.88 -5.50
C TYR A 126 -1.57 -7.82 -5.08
N ASP A 127 -0.91 -8.44 -6.05
CA ASP A 127 0.29 -9.23 -5.81
C ASP A 127 1.46 -8.31 -5.45
N ILE A 128 2.22 -8.71 -4.44
CA ILE A 128 3.36 -7.93 -3.93
C ILE A 128 4.63 -8.38 -4.64
N HIS A 129 5.32 -7.43 -5.27
CA HIS A 129 6.56 -7.71 -5.99
C HIS A 129 7.77 -7.68 -5.05
N ILE A 130 7.81 -6.73 -4.10
CA ILE A 130 8.88 -6.60 -3.11
C ILE A 130 8.44 -7.26 -1.80
N ILE A 131 8.49 -8.60 -1.79
CA ILE A 131 7.92 -9.43 -0.72
C ILE A 131 8.63 -9.30 0.64
N ASP A 132 9.90 -8.84 0.64
CA ASP A 132 10.75 -8.64 1.81
C ASP A 132 10.71 -7.19 2.36
N PHE A 133 9.88 -6.32 1.76
CA PHE A 133 9.79 -4.89 2.07
C PHE A 133 9.79 -4.59 3.58
N PHE A 134 8.91 -5.25 4.33
CA PHE A 134 8.77 -4.99 5.77
C PHE A 134 10.03 -5.39 6.55
N LYS A 135 10.65 -6.52 6.22
CA LYS A 135 11.89 -6.97 6.87
C LYS A 135 12.98 -5.91 6.68
N THR A 136 13.18 -5.46 5.45
CA THR A 136 14.19 -4.46 5.09
C THR A 136 13.93 -3.11 5.77
N GLN A 137 12.69 -2.58 5.72
CA GLN A 137 12.37 -1.30 6.36
C GLN A 137 12.50 -1.35 7.89
N ILE A 138 12.05 -2.44 8.53
CA ILE A 138 12.16 -2.61 9.99
C ILE A 138 13.63 -2.66 10.41
N LEU A 139 14.49 -3.38 9.68
CA LEU A 139 15.92 -3.43 9.95
C LEU A 139 16.57 -2.05 9.84
N CYS A 140 16.23 -1.27 8.81
CA CYS A 140 16.72 0.10 8.67
C CYS A 140 16.32 0.99 9.86
N LEU A 141 15.05 0.96 10.28
CA LEU A 141 14.57 1.75 11.42
C LEU A 141 15.20 1.34 12.76
N SER A 142 15.66 0.09 12.89
CA SER A 142 16.33 -0.39 14.12
C SER A 142 17.73 0.20 14.31
N LYS A 143 18.38 0.66 13.23
CA LYS A 143 19.71 1.28 13.25
C LYS A 143 19.68 2.74 13.66
N ILE A 144 18.51 3.39 13.54
CA ILE A 144 18.29 4.77 13.94
C ILE A 144 17.97 4.74 15.45
N LYS A 145 18.96 5.11 16.27
CA LYS A 145 18.82 5.22 17.74
C LYS A 145 18.09 6.50 18.11
#